data_AF-A0A842VXL1-F1
#
_entry.id   AF-A0A842VXL1-F1
#
_cell.length_a   1.000
_cell.length_b   1.000
_cell.length_c   1.000
_cell.angle_alpha   90.00
_cell.angle_beta   90.00
_cell.angle_gamma   90.00
#
_symmetry.space_group_name_H-M   'P 1'
#
loop_
_entity.id
_entity.type
_entity.pdbx_description
1 polymer ?
#
loop_
_entity_poly.entity_id
_entity_poly.type
_entity_poly.pdbx_seq_one_letter_code
_entity_poly.pdbx_strand_id
1 'polypeptide(L)'
;MELYRQGDVLIVKIEKLPNFTRMMNSDIIVEGEATGHAHRLKNGWLYTDGRDLFISAQADTEIVHEEHDTIPLDAGLYKVIRQREYIPVDPKTKGQFNINEDNNDQRLKKYRYVMD
;
A
#
# COMPACT_ATOMS: atom_id res chain seq x y z
N MET A 1 -9.43 13.15 6.68
CA MET A 1 -8.43 12.33 5.94
C MET A 1 -8.99 10.93 5.96
N GLU A 2 -9.44 10.43 4.81
CA GLU A 2 -9.99 9.07 4.70
C GLU A 2 -8.84 8.08 4.57
N LEU A 3 -8.88 7.05 5.40
CA LEU A 3 -7.84 6.03 5.55
C LEU A 3 -8.51 4.66 5.56
N TYR A 4 -8.13 3.79 4.63
CA TYR A 4 -8.62 2.41 4.58
C TYR A 4 -7.43 1.47 4.75
N ARG A 5 -7.55 0.47 5.64
CA ARG A 5 -6.48 -0.50 5.92
C ARG A 5 -7.02 -1.91 5.90
N GLN A 6 -6.33 -2.81 5.20
CA GLN A 6 -6.63 -4.22 5.18
C GLN A 6 -5.37 -5.01 4.89
N GLY A 7 -5.07 -5.99 5.74
CA GLY A 7 -3.84 -6.79 5.65
C GLY A 7 -2.59 -5.94 5.37
N ASP A 8 -2.03 -6.16 4.19
CA ASP A 8 -0.76 -5.57 3.72
C ASP A 8 -0.95 -4.24 2.96
N VAL A 9 -2.15 -3.68 2.89
CA VAL A 9 -2.40 -2.42 2.19
C VAL A 9 -3.03 -1.34 3.07
N LEU A 10 -2.54 -0.12 2.88
CA LEU A 10 -3.09 1.10 3.43
C LEU A 10 -3.37 2.07 2.28
N ILE A 11 -4.60 2.55 2.18
CA ILE A 11 -5.08 3.43 1.13
C ILE A 11 -5.34 4.81 1.74
N VAL A 12 -4.69 5.83 1.18
CA VAL A 12 -4.73 7.21 1.69
C VAL A 12 -5.24 8.14 0.61
N LYS A 13 -6.31 8.89 0.87
CA LYS A 13 -6.83 9.90 -0.07
C LYS A 13 -5.82 11.01 -0.30
N ILE A 14 -5.65 11.43 -1.56
CA ILE A 14 -4.75 12.51 -1.98
C ILE A 14 -5.52 13.50 -2.87
N GLU A 15 -5.04 14.74 -2.92
CA GLU A 15 -5.70 15.79 -3.72
C GLU A 15 -5.33 15.75 -5.20
N LYS A 16 -4.13 15.26 -5.53
CA LYS A 16 -3.62 15.21 -6.92
C LYS A 16 -2.64 14.07 -7.12
N LEU A 17 -2.60 13.53 -8.34
CA LEU A 17 -1.56 12.60 -8.76
C LEU A 17 -0.21 13.34 -8.84
N PRO A 18 0.92 12.67 -8.51
CA PRO A 18 2.24 13.21 -8.79
C PRO A 18 2.49 13.43 -10.28
N ASN A 19 3.46 14.29 -10.59
CA ASN A 19 3.90 14.47 -11.98
C ASN A 19 4.53 13.16 -12.48
N PHE A 20 4.38 12.90 -13.79
CA PHE A 20 4.96 11.74 -14.48
C PHE A 20 4.42 10.36 -14.07
N THR A 21 3.23 10.30 -13.45
CA THR A 21 2.52 9.02 -13.29
C THR A 21 2.08 8.46 -14.63
N ARG A 22 2.21 7.14 -14.81
CA ARG A 22 1.73 6.40 -15.97
C ARG A 22 0.59 5.48 -15.57
N MET A 23 -0.43 5.43 -16.41
CA MET A 23 -1.54 4.49 -16.24
C MET A 23 -1.05 3.06 -16.45
N MET A 24 -1.50 2.14 -15.61
CA MET A 24 -1.18 0.72 -15.68
C MET A 24 -2.31 -0.04 -16.35
N ASN A 25 -1.97 -1.02 -17.18
CA ASN A 25 -2.93 -1.98 -17.72
C ASN A 25 -3.00 -3.22 -16.81
N SER A 26 -3.40 -3.01 -15.56
CA SER A 26 -3.53 -4.05 -14.54
C SER A 26 -4.58 -3.63 -13.52
N ASP A 27 -5.22 -4.62 -12.89
CA ASP A 27 -6.10 -4.43 -11.74
C ASP A 27 -5.40 -4.79 -10.41
N ILE A 28 -4.16 -5.27 -10.44
CA ILE A 28 -3.44 -5.74 -9.24
C ILE A 28 -2.80 -4.55 -8.52
N ILE A 29 -3.19 -4.36 -7.26
CA ILE A 29 -2.64 -3.35 -6.36
C ILE A 29 -1.39 -3.91 -5.66
N VAL A 30 -1.54 -5.01 -4.93
CA VAL A 30 -0.45 -5.70 -4.22
C VAL A 30 -0.75 -7.19 -4.23
N GLU A 31 0.26 -7.99 -4.58
CA GLU A 31 0.26 -9.44 -4.34
C GLU A 31 0.50 -9.70 -2.85
N GLY A 32 -0.36 -10.51 -2.23
CA GLY A 32 -0.21 -10.97 -0.85
C GLY A 32 0.99 -11.89 -0.70
N GLU A 33 1.67 -11.81 0.45
CA GLU A 33 3.00 -12.42 0.63
C GLU A 33 3.02 -13.96 0.67
N ALA A 34 1.92 -14.61 1.07
CA ALA A 34 1.96 -16.03 1.44
C ALA A 34 1.24 -17.00 0.47
N THR A 35 0.19 -16.56 -0.23
CA THR A 35 -0.77 -17.46 -0.89
C THR A 35 -0.96 -17.22 -2.39
N GLY A 36 -0.41 -16.13 -2.93
CA GLY A 36 -0.67 -15.70 -4.31
C GLY A 36 -2.01 -14.99 -4.51
N HIS A 37 -2.75 -14.73 -3.43
CA HIS A 37 -3.90 -13.81 -3.43
C HIS A 37 -3.45 -12.38 -3.70
N ALA A 38 -4.35 -11.53 -4.18
CA ALA A 38 -3.98 -10.17 -4.56
C ALA A 38 -5.09 -9.19 -4.25
N HIS A 39 -4.69 -8.01 -3.75
CA HIS A 39 -5.61 -6.89 -3.66
C HIS A 39 -5.84 -6.40 -5.09
N ARG A 40 -7.09 -6.44 -5.54
CA ARG A 40 -7.48 -6.05 -6.89
C ARG A 40 -8.43 -4.87 -6.87
N LEU A 41 -8.23 -3.96 -7.81
CA LEU A 41 -9.10 -2.82 -8.04
C LEU A 41 -10.24 -3.21 -8.98
N LYS A 42 -11.46 -2.87 -8.64
CA LYS A 42 -12.63 -2.92 -9.53
C LYS A 42 -13.13 -1.50 -9.81
N ASN A 43 -13.55 -1.26 -11.05
CA ASN A 43 -14.13 0.00 -11.53
C ASN A 43 -13.28 1.24 -11.20
N GLY A 44 -12.01 1.24 -11.61
CA GLY A 44 -11.10 2.37 -11.43
C GLY A 44 -9.82 2.19 -12.23
N TRP A 45 -8.87 3.10 -12.04
CA TRP A 45 -7.60 3.07 -12.76
C TRP A 45 -6.41 3.10 -11.82
N LEU A 46 -5.41 2.27 -12.14
CA LEU A 46 -4.13 2.25 -11.46
C LEU A 46 -3.11 3.10 -12.19
N TYR A 47 -2.30 3.80 -11.40
CA TYR A 47 -1.18 4.60 -11.86
C TYR A 47 0.07 4.29 -11.05
N THR A 48 1.23 4.48 -11.67
CA THR A 48 2.53 4.40 -10.99
C THR A 48 3.47 5.48 -11.47
N ASP A 49 4.33 5.98 -10.58
CA ASP A 49 5.50 6.80 -10.91
C ASP A 49 6.79 5.95 -11.02
N GLY A 50 6.65 4.62 -10.99
CA GLY A 50 7.75 3.65 -10.96
C GLY A 50 8.23 3.27 -9.56
N ARG A 51 7.75 3.96 -8.50
CA ARG A 51 8.08 3.66 -7.10
C ARG A 51 6.86 3.38 -6.26
N ASP A 52 5.84 4.22 -6.41
CA ASP A 52 4.60 4.18 -5.64
C ASP A 52 3.42 3.84 -6.58
N LEU A 53 2.32 3.41 -5.97
CA LEU A 53 1.07 3.08 -6.64
C LEU A 53 -0.04 4.06 -6.23
N PHE A 54 -0.89 4.38 -7.19
CA PHE A 54 -1.98 5.33 -7.02
C PHE A 54 -3.26 4.80 -7.68
N ILE A 55 -4.40 5.18 -7.13
CA ILE A 55 -5.73 4.82 -7.63
C ILE A 55 -6.46 6.09 -8.03
N SER A 56 -7.09 6.08 -9.20
CA SER A 56 -8.18 6.99 -9.56
C SER A 56 -9.49 6.23 -9.45
N ALA A 57 -10.25 6.52 -8.41
CA ALA A 57 -11.52 5.89 -8.08
C ALA A 57 -12.68 6.63 -8.73
N GLN A 58 -13.59 5.86 -9.33
CA GLN A 58 -14.92 6.27 -9.76
C GLN A 58 -15.94 6.03 -8.62
N ALA A 59 -17.24 6.25 -8.90
CA ALA A 59 -18.29 6.21 -7.88
C ALA A 59 -18.59 4.80 -7.31
N ASP A 60 -18.12 3.75 -7.97
CA ASP A 60 -18.35 2.33 -7.67
C ASP A 60 -17.02 1.55 -7.58
N THR A 61 -15.93 2.26 -7.26
CA THR A 61 -14.62 1.63 -7.10
C THR A 61 -14.57 0.78 -5.85
N GLU A 62 -14.03 -0.42 -5.99
CA GLU A 62 -13.87 -1.35 -4.89
C GLU A 62 -12.46 -1.94 -4.91
N ILE A 63 -11.92 -2.21 -3.72
CA ILE A 63 -10.77 -3.09 -3.55
C ILE A 63 -11.28 -4.42 -3.00
N VAL A 64 -10.97 -5.48 -3.73
CA VAL A 64 -11.33 -6.85 -3.35
C VAL A 64 -10.07 -7.65 -3.09
N HIS A 65 -10.17 -8.61 -2.17
CA HIS A 65 -9.12 -9.57 -1.88
C HIS A 65 -9.77 -10.88 -1.45
N GLU A 66 -9.15 -12.01 -1.78
CA GLU A 66 -9.75 -13.34 -1.63
C GLU A 66 -10.04 -13.73 -0.16
N GLU A 67 -9.32 -13.14 0.80
CA GLU A 67 -9.40 -13.46 2.24
C GLU A 67 -10.09 -12.37 3.09
N HIS A 68 -10.67 -11.37 2.45
CA HIS A 68 -10.76 -10.03 3.02
C HIS A 68 -12.02 -9.34 2.49
N ASP A 69 -12.76 -8.67 3.37
CA ASP A 69 -13.99 -7.96 2.99
C ASP A 69 -13.70 -6.85 1.98
N THR A 70 -14.60 -6.64 1.02
CA THR A 70 -14.48 -5.59 0.02
C THR A 70 -14.39 -4.20 0.68
N ILE A 71 -13.42 -3.39 0.24
CA ILE A 71 -13.33 -1.98 0.61
C ILE A 71 -13.96 -1.13 -0.50
N PRO A 72 -15.12 -0.50 -0.27
CA PRO A 72 -15.62 0.52 -1.19
C PRO A 72 -14.78 1.78 -1.07
N LEU A 73 -14.47 2.41 -2.20
CA LEU A 73 -13.80 3.70 -2.27
C LEU A 73 -14.73 4.75 -2.84
N ASP A 74 -14.84 5.88 -2.15
CA ASP A 74 -15.47 7.06 -2.73
C ASP A 74 -14.66 7.55 -3.93
N ALA A 75 -15.34 8.19 -4.89
CA ALA A 75 -14.69 8.79 -6.05
C ALA A 75 -13.59 9.79 -5.61
N GLY A 76 -12.41 9.69 -6.25
CA GLY A 76 -11.26 10.51 -5.88
C GLY A 76 -9.92 9.87 -6.22
N LEU A 77 -8.86 10.44 -5.66
CA LEU A 77 -7.49 9.96 -5.88
C LEU A 77 -6.93 9.40 -4.58
N TYR A 78 -6.20 8.29 -4.68
CA TYR A 78 -5.61 7.63 -3.52
C TYR A 78 -4.17 7.20 -3.79
N LYS A 79 -3.36 7.18 -2.73
CA LYS A 79 -2.06 6.54 -2.70
C LYS A 79 -2.17 5.19 -1.98
N VAL A 80 -1.54 4.17 -2.55
CA VAL A 80 -1.40 2.84 -1.95
C VAL A 80 -0.07 2.77 -1.22
N ILE A 81 -0.11 2.34 0.04
CA ILE A 81 1.06 2.10 0.88
C ILE A 81 1.03 0.64 1.31
N ARG A 82 2.02 -0.13 0.89
CA ARG A 82 2.19 -1.51 1.36
C ARG A 82 2.64 -1.50 2.82
N GLN A 83 1.88 -2.16 3.68
CA GLN A 83 2.27 -2.47 5.06
C GLN A 83 3.17 -3.70 5.01
N ARG A 84 4.31 -3.66 5.71
CA ARG A 84 5.14 -4.84 5.96
C ARG A 84 5.11 -5.12 7.45
N GLU A 85 5.08 -6.39 7.82
CA GLU A 85 5.18 -6.78 9.22
C GLU A 85 6.53 -6.36 9.78
N TYR A 86 6.51 -5.64 10.89
CA TYR A 86 7.72 -5.29 11.62
C TYR A 86 8.11 -6.49 12.48
N ILE A 87 9.17 -7.20 12.09
CA ILE A 87 9.83 -8.14 13.00
C ILE A 87 10.75 -7.29 13.89
N PRO A 88 10.44 -7.06 15.18
CA PRO A 88 11.39 -6.46 16.08
C PRO A 88 12.63 -7.35 16.13
N VAL A 89 13.75 -6.83 15.63
CA VAL A 89 15.05 -7.47 15.85
C VAL A 89 15.29 -7.42 17.34
N ASP A 90 15.30 -8.58 18.00
CA ASP A 90 15.66 -8.68 19.42
C ASP A 90 17.03 -7.98 19.61
N PRO A 91 17.14 -6.94 20.44
CA PRO A 91 18.40 -6.24 20.65
C PRO A 91 19.54 -7.15 21.13
N LYS A 92 19.26 -8.39 21.56
CA LYS A 92 20.25 -9.38 21.98
C LYS A 92 20.88 -10.21 20.85
N THR A 93 20.38 -10.16 19.61
CA THR A 93 20.89 -10.99 18.49
C THR A 93 21.90 -10.27 17.59
N LYS A 94 22.47 -9.13 18.02
CA LYS A 94 23.49 -8.34 17.29
C LYS A 94 24.79 -9.09 16.90
N GLY A 95 24.89 -10.39 17.14
CA GLY A 95 26.07 -11.19 16.83
C GLY A 95 26.12 -11.86 15.47
N GLN A 96 25.05 -11.89 14.65
CA GLN A 96 25.08 -12.79 13.49
C GLN A 96 24.14 -12.50 12.32
N PHE A 97 24.00 -11.24 11.89
CA PHE A 97 23.49 -10.97 10.54
C PHE A 97 24.28 -9.83 9.91
N ASN A 98 25.05 -10.15 8.86
CA ASN A 98 25.63 -9.17 7.95
C ASN A 98 24.48 -8.52 7.16
N ILE A 99 23.91 -7.47 7.72
CA ILE A 99 23.01 -6.59 6.98
C ILE A 99 23.87 -5.70 6.09
N ASN A 100 23.82 -5.96 4.78
CA ASN A 100 24.33 -5.01 3.80
C ASN A 100 23.51 -3.72 3.93
N GLU A 101 24.19 -2.64 4.28
CA GLU A 101 23.64 -1.31 4.45
C GLU A 101 23.18 -0.74 3.10
N ASP A 102 21.91 -0.93 2.75
CA ASP A 102 21.20 -0.07 1.78
C ASP A 102 20.14 0.75 2.52
N ASN A 103 20.60 1.54 3.50
CA ASN A 103 19.77 2.45 4.27
C ASN A 103 19.60 3.78 3.52
N ASN A 104 18.53 3.90 2.72
CA ASN A 104 18.03 5.20 2.28
C ASN A 104 16.50 5.35 2.39
N ASP A 105 15.84 4.53 3.22
CA ASP A 105 14.40 4.68 3.44
C ASP A 105 14.10 5.55 4.68
N GLN A 106 14.04 6.86 4.46
CA GLN A 106 13.60 7.85 5.47
C GLN A 106 12.07 7.84 5.73
N ARG A 107 11.28 6.93 5.12
CA ARG A 107 9.79 6.98 5.17
C ARG A 107 9.19 6.64 6.54
N LEU A 108 9.95 6.04 7.46
CA LEU A 108 9.43 5.53 8.74
C LEU A 108 9.24 6.59 9.83
N LYS A 109 9.62 7.86 9.63
CA LYS A 109 9.57 8.88 10.69
C LYS A 109 8.22 9.59 10.90
N LYS A 110 7.15 9.29 10.12
CA LYS A 110 5.95 10.17 10.09
C LYS A 110 4.61 9.55 10.51
N TYR A 111 4.48 8.25 10.71
CA TYR A 111 3.18 7.66 11.05
C TYR A 111 3.13 7.28 12.54
N ARG A 112 2.48 8.13 13.34
CA ARG A 112 2.18 7.86 14.74
C ARG A 112 0.99 6.89 14.78
N TYR A 113 1.23 5.66 15.23
CA TYR A 113 0.18 4.70 15.55
C TYR A 113 -0.78 5.32 16.59
N VAL A 114 -2.08 5.31 16.30
CA VAL A 114 -3.12 5.44 17.32
C VAL A 114 -3.74 4.05 17.42
N MET A 115 -3.44 3.37 18.52
CA MET A 115 -4.08 2.13 18.92
C MET A 115 -5.19 2.54 19.89
N ASP A 116 -6.43 2.14 19.60
CA ASP A 116 -7.47 1.96 20.62
C ASP A 116 -7.51 0.47 21.00
#